data_AF-A0A376D2A1-F1
#
_entry.id   AF-A0A376D2A1-F1
#
_cell.length_a   1.000
_cell.length_b   1.000
_cell.length_c   1.000
_cell.angle_alpha   90.00
_cell.angle_beta   90.00
_cell.angle_gamma   90.00
#
_symmetry.space_group_name_H-M   'P 1'
#
loop_
_entity.id
_entity.type
_entity.pdbx_description
1 polymer ?
#
loop_
_entity_poly.entity_id
_entity_poly.type
_entity_poly.pdbx_seq_one_letter_code
_entity_poly.pdbx_strand_id
1 'polypeptide(L)'
;MAGLPTGGLLSRGIGALRNITDGIQSQEEYEALGNIAKEGKETACGLIKPQTKKSPPQQIDAFRKEYGEILEELGKPLIVVIDNLDRCLPANAIHTLEAIRLFLFLTNTAFIIAADEDMIRSSVADYFKGASQRHQIDYLDKLIQVPIRVPKAGVREIRSYLFMLYAIEHGLEGEKITMLREGLEKALQQSWKDEPISRQEALKMTGEADDSNLALAFARADRIAPILANSPIIHGNPRIVKRLLNVVKMRSQIAKRRAMPLDEAIITKLVIFERCVGVDGTADLYHLVDIEQGVPQILKQLDDNGGQIPTDALKTWTDSPTTKSFISQWAQL
;
A
#
# COMPACT_ATOMS: atom_id res chain seq x y z
N MET A 1 -34.38 -66.95 16.92
CA MET A 1 -33.13 -66.20 16.63
C MET A 1 -33.36 -64.77 17.12
N ALA A 2 -33.18 -64.52 18.41
CA ALA A 2 -31.93 -64.18 19.11
C ALA A 2 -31.59 -62.69 18.96
N GLY A 3 -31.80 -61.93 20.05
CA GLY A 3 -31.47 -60.51 20.19
C GLY A 3 -32.04 -59.92 21.49
N LEU A 4 -31.51 -60.35 22.64
CA LEU A 4 -31.72 -59.71 23.96
C LEU A 4 -30.72 -58.53 24.13
N PRO A 5 -30.93 -57.66 25.14
CA PRO A 5 -30.75 -56.21 25.09
C PRO A 5 -29.53 -55.73 25.90
N THR A 6 -29.05 -54.50 25.66
CA THR A 6 -28.08 -53.84 26.56
C THR A 6 -28.28 -52.32 26.63
N GLY A 7 -29.50 -51.88 26.94
CA GLY A 7 -29.80 -50.51 27.40
C GLY A 7 -29.34 -50.25 28.85
N GLY A 8 -28.14 -50.71 29.23
CA GLY A 8 -27.64 -50.69 30.61
C GLY A 8 -26.32 -49.95 30.83
N LEU A 9 -25.65 -49.47 29.78
CA LEU A 9 -24.34 -48.78 29.91
C LEU A 9 -24.40 -47.25 29.80
N LEU A 10 -25.47 -46.66 29.26
CA LEU A 10 -25.54 -45.20 29.07
C LEU A 10 -26.01 -44.43 30.31
N SER A 11 -26.63 -45.07 31.29
CA SER A 11 -27.16 -44.39 32.48
C SER A 11 -26.16 -44.22 33.63
N ARG A 12 -25.02 -44.93 33.63
CA ARG A 12 -23.99 -44.78 34.68
C ARG A 12 -22.90 -43.74 34.36
N GLY A 13 -22.67 -43.43 33.09
CA GLY A 13 -21.65 -42.44 32.69
C GLY A 13 -22.05 -40.98 32.94
N ILE A 14 -23.34 -40.67 32.89
CA ILE A 14 -23.85 -39.30 33.06
C ILE A 14 -23.83 -38.88 34.54
N GLY A 15 -23.94 -39.82 35.48
CA GLY A 15 -23.86 -39.53 36.92
C GLY A 15 -22.45 -39.19 37.41
N ALA A 16 -21.41 -39.81 36.83
CA ALA A 16 -20.02 -39.52 37.18
C ALA A 16 -19.51 -38.23 36.50
N LEU A 17 -19.96 -37.93 35.28
CA LEU A 17 -19.56 -36.72 34.57
C LEU A 17 -20.19 -35.43 35.15
N ARG A 18 -21.33 -35.54 35.85
CA ARG A 18 -21.97 -34.38 36.49
C ARG A 18 -21.25 -33.90 37.76
N ASN A 19 -20.41 -34.75 38.36
CA ASN A 19 -19.57 -34.38 39.51
C ASN A 19 -18.16 -33.92 39.10
N ILE A 20 -17.83 -33.89 37.80
CA ILE A 20 -16.51 -33.45 37.29
C ILE A 20 -16.58 -32.01 36.74
N THR A 21 -17.78 -31.45 36.56
CA THR A 21 -17.96 -30.06 36.13
C THR A 21 -17.82 -29.04 37.27
N ASP A 22 -17.83 -29.48 38.52
CA ASP A 22 -17.41 -28.67 39.66
C ASP A 22 -15.97 -29.08 40.01
N GLY A 23 -15.04 -28.14 39.91
CA GLY A 23 -13.61 -28.40 40.09
C GLY A 23 -13.28 -29.08 41.42
N ILE A 24 -12.23 -29.91 41.41
CA ILE A 24 -11.76 -30.68 42.57
C ILE A 24 -11.44 -29.74 43.74
N GLN A 25 -12.14 -29.90 44.87
CA GLN A 25 -11.97 -29.07 46.07
C GLN A 25 -11.38 -29.83 47.26
N SER A 26 -11.06 -31.13 47.14
CA SER A 26 -10.43 -31.90 48.23
C SER A 26 -9.36 -32.89 47.77
N GLN A 27 -8.46 -33.23 48.70
CA GLN A 27 -7.30 -34.09 48.47
C GLN A 27 -7.68 -35.58 48.38
N GLU A 28 -8.82 -35.98 48.97
CA GLU A 28 -9.36 -37.35 48.91
C GLU A 28 -9.92 -37.69 47.52
N GLU A 29 -10.48 -36.72 46.78
CA GLU A 29 -10.95 -36.91 45.40
C GLU A 29 -9.79 -37.15 44.41
N TYR A 30 -8.61 -36.57 44.68
CA TYR A 30 -7.40 -36.78 43.87
C TYR A 30 -6.88 -38.22 43.96
N GLU A 31 -6.91 -38.82 45.16
CA GLU A 31 -6.47 -40.20 45.37
C GLU A 31 -7.46 -41.21 44.77
N ALA A 32 -8.76 -40.92 44.83
CA ALA A 32 -9.79 -41.75 44.19
C ALA A 32 -9.67 -41.74 42.66
N LEU A 33 -9.40 -40.57 42.05
CA LEU A 33 -9.12 -40.45 40.61
C LEU A 33 -7.85 -41.22 40.19
N GLY A 34 -6.81 -41.21 41.03
CA GLY A 34 -5.56 -41.93 40.79
C GLY A 34 -5.74 -43.45 40.71
N ASN A 35 -6.64 -44.01 41.51
CA ASN A 35 -6.94 -45.45 41.52
C ASN A 35 -7.86 -45.86 40.35
N ILE A 36 -8.87 -45.04 40.02
CA ILE A 36 -9.73 -45.28 38.84
C ILE A 36 -8.92 -45.18 37.53
N ALA A 37 -7.95 -44.27 37.47
CA ALA A 37 -7.04 -44.15 36.34
C ALA A 37 -6.10 -45.35 36.20
N LYS A 38 -5.74 -46.03 37.31
CA LYS A 38 -4.93 -47.25 37.28
C LYS A 38 -5.73 -48.47 36.81
N GLU A 39 -6.96 -48.65 37.27
CA GLU A 39 -7.82 -49.76 36.85
C GLU A 39 -8.31 -49.62 35.38
N GLY A 40 -8.54 -48.39 34.92
CA GLY A 40 -8.88 -48.12 33.52
C GLY A 40 -7.74 -48.40 32.52
N LYS A 41 -6.48 -48.37 32.99
CA LYS A 41 -5.30 -48.53 32.15
C LYS A 41 -5.04 -49.98 31.74
N GLU A 42 -5.41 -50.95 32.57
CA GLU A 42 -5.26 -52.38 32.22
C GLU A 42 -6.33 -52.84 31.22
N THR A 43 -7.53 -52.26 31.27
CA THR A 43 -8.65 -52.67 30.41
C THR A 43 -8.65 -51.96 29.04
N ALA A 44 -8.05 -50.76 28.93
CA ALA A 44 -8.05 -49.96 27.70
C ALA A 44 -6.88 -50.23 26.74
N CYS A 45 -5.84 -50.95 27.17
CA CYS A 45 -4.67 -51.25 26.32
C CYS A 45 -4.96 -52.22 25.15
N GLY A 46 -6.13 -52.88 25.12
CA GLY A 46 -6.48 -53.86 24.09
C GLY A 46 -7.31 -53.36 22.91
N LEU A 47 -7.88 -52.14 22.95
CA LEU A 47 -8.91 -51.72 21.98
C LEU A 47 -8.68 -50.37 21.30
N ILE A 48 -7.59 -49.65 21.60
CA ILE A 48 -7.28 -48.39 20.96
C ILE A 48 -6.22 -48.62 19.89
N LYS A 49 -6.65 -48.80 18.63
CA LYS A 49 -5.75 -48.58 17.49
C LYS A 49 -5.27 -47.13 17.59
N PRO A 50 -3.96 -46.85 17.71
CA PRO A 50 -3.49 -45.48 17.72
C PRO A 50 -3.91 -44.84 16.40
N GLN A 51 -4.68 -43.74 16.46
CA GLN A 51 -4.90 -42.93 15.28
C GLN A 51 -3.51 -42.52 14.77
N THR A 52 -3.19 -43.01 13.58
CA THR A 52 -1.95 -42.68 12.90
C THR A 52 -1.92 -41.16 12.75
N LYS A 53 -1.03 -40.49 13.47
CA LYS A 53 -0.73 -39.07 13.23
C LYS A 53 -0.28 -38.97 11.78
N LYS A 54 -1.21 -38.59 10.88
CA LYS A 54 -0.90 -38.37 9.46
C LYS A 54 0.25 -37.39 9.40
N SER A 55 1.31 -37.76 8.69
CA SER A 55 2.47 -36.89 8.54
C SER A 55 2.04 -35.58 7.86
N PRO A 56 2.71 -34.44 8.12
CA PRO A 56 2.37 -33.16 7.49
C PRO A 56 2.17 -33.22 5.96
N PRO A 57 2.96 -34.00 5.19
CA PRO A 57 2.72 -34.19 3.75
C PRO A 57 1.38 -34.85 3.42
N GLN A 58 0.97 -35.87 4.18
CA GLN A 58 -0.30 -36.59 3.95
C GLN A 58 -1.53 -35.72 4.25
N GLN A 59 -1.39 -34.74 5.15
CA GLN A 59 -2.46 -33.78 5.44
C GLN A 59 -2.59 -32.76 4.32
N ILE A 60 -1.47 -32.29 3.75
CA ILE A 60 -1.46 -31.36 2.62
C ILE A 60 -2.06 -32.02 1.37
N ASP A 61 -1.74 -33.29 1.09
CA ASP A 61 -2.31 -33.99 -0.07
C ASP A 61 -3.81 -34.28 0.10
N ALA A 62 -4.26 -34.64 1.32
CA ALA A 62 -5.67 -34.80 1.61
C ALA A 62 -6.43 -33.47 1.46
N PHE A 63 -5.86 -32.38 1.97
CA PHE A 63 -6.42 -31.04 1.83
C PHE A 63 -6.49 -30.62 0.36
N ARG A 64 -5.42 -30.83 -0.41
CA ARG A 64 -5.39 -30.52 -1.86
C ARG A 64 -6.47 -31.29 -2.62
N LYS A 65 -6.69 -32.55 -2.27
CA LYS A 65 -7.72 -33.38 -2.91
C LYS A 65 -9.12 -32.82 -2.63
N GLU A 66 -9.43 -32.56 -1.36
CA GLU A 66 -10.72 -31.99 -0.95
C GLU A 66 -10.94 -30.60 -1.58
N TYR A 67 -9.91 -29.77 -1.61
CA TYR A 67 -9.97 -28.45 -2.24
C TYR A 67 -10.12 -28.53 -3.77
N GLY A 68 -9.47 -29.51 -4.40
CA GLY A 68 -9.62 -29.78 -5.84
C GLY A 68 -11.03 -30.21 -6.19
N GLU A 69 -11.62 -31.13 -5.41
CA GLU A 69 -13.01 -31.57 -5.57
C GLU A 69 -13.99 -30.37 -5.45
N ILE A 70 -13.77 -29.48 -4.48
CA ILE A 70 -14.57 -28.25 -4.33
C ILE A 70 -14.43 -27.33 -5.55
N LEU A 71 -13.21 -27.13 -6.06
CA LEU A 71 -12.95 -26.27 -7.22
C LEU A 71 -13.55 -26.83 -8.51
N GLU A 72 -13.53 -28.16 -8.67
CA GLU A 72 -14.19 -28.86 -9.77
C GLU A 72 -15.71 -28.72 -9.70
N GLU A 73 -16.30 -28.88 -8.52
CA GLU A 73 -17.75 -28.71 -8.30
C GLU A 73 -18.21 -27.26 -8.52
N LEU A 74 -17.37 -26.29 -8.17
CA LEU A 74 -17.62 -24.86 -8.42
C LEU A 74 -17.64 -24.51 -9.91
N GLY A 75 -16.90 -25.25 -10.75
CA GLY A 75 -16.84 -25.06 -12.20
C GLY A 75 -16.35 -23.66 -12.64
N LYS A 76 -15.69 -22.91 -11.76
CA LYS A 76 -15.25 -21.52 -11.99
C LYS A 76 -13.80 -21.33 -11.55
N PRO A 77 -13.03 -20.47 -12.24
CA PRO A 77 -11.67 -20.15 -11.83
C PRO A 77 -11.68 -19.38 -10.49
N LEU A 78 -10.83 -19.80 -9.55
CA LEU A 78 -10.63 -19.11 -8.28
C LEU A 78 -9.46 -18.11 -8.42
N ILE A 79 -9.73 -16.83 -8.19
CA ILE A 79 -8.71 -15.78 -8.18
C ILE A 79 -8.47 -15.34 -6.73
N VAL A 80 -7.26 -15.53 -6.24
CA VAL A 80 -6.83 -15.12 -4.89
C VAL A 80 -5.95 -13.87 -5.02
N VAL A 81 -6.44 -12.74 -4.54
CA VAL A 81 -5.68 -11.48 -4.51
C VAL A 81 -5.08 -11.29 -3.13
N ILE A 82 -3.77 -11.06 -3.09
CA ILE A 82 -2.99 -10.88 -1.88
C ILE A 82 -2.30 -9.52 -1.99
N ASP A 83 -2.65 -8.60 -1.09
CA ASP A 83 -2.12 -7.24 -1.06
C ASP A 83 -1.36 -6.97 0.25
N ASN A 84 -0.39 -6.06 0.22
CA ASN A 84 0.40 -5.58 1.36
C ASN A 84 1.25 -6.65 2.08
N LEU A 85 1.76 -7.67 1.38
CA LEU A 85 2.70 -8.65 1.97
C LEU A 85 3.98 -7.99 2.49
N ASP A 86 4.39 -6.89 1.88
CA ASP A 86 5.55 -6.06 2.22
C ASP A 86 5.37 -5.25 3.51
N ARG A 87 4.16 -5.21 4.09
CA ARG A 87 3.90 -4.60 5.41
C ARG A 87 3.95 -5.59 6.56
N CYS A 88 4.05 -6.88 6.26
CA CYS A 88 4.21 -7.90 7.27
C CYS A 88 5.62 -7.87 7.84
N LEU A 89 5.79 -8.37 9.07
CA LEU A 89 7.11 -8.67 9.60
C LEU A 89 7.82 -9.67 8.66
N PRO A 90 9.15 -9.60 8.50
CA PRO A 90 9.89 -10.44 7.56
C PRO A 90 9.54 -11.93 7.66
N ALA A 91 9.48 -12.49 8.87
CA ALA A 91 9.12 -13.89 9.09
C ALA A 91 7.69 -14.22 8.59
N ASN A 92 6.73 -13.35 8.87
CA ASN A 92 5.33 -13.56 8.47
C ASN A 92 5.17 -13.46 6.94
N ALA A 93 5.88 -12.54 6.29
CA ALA A 93 5.87 -12.41 4.83
C ALA A 93 6.39 -13.72 4.18
N ILE A 94 7.50 -14.26 4.68
CA ILE A 94 8.10 -15.49 4.16
C ILE A 94 7.20 -16.71 4.42
N HIS A 95 6.68 -16.88 5.64
CA HIS A 95 5.76 -17.98 5.94
C HIS A 95 4.50 -17.92 5.08
N THR A 96 4.01 -16.72 4.79
CA THR A 96 2.85 -16.52 3.91
C THR A 96 3.20 -16.92 2.47
N LEU A 97 4.37 -16.51 1.95
CA LEU A 97 4.84 -16.90 0.61
C LEU A 97 5.07 -18.42 0.49
N GLU A 98 5.61 -19.06 1.53
CA GLU A 98 5.76 -20.51 1.60
C GLU A 98 4.43 -21.24 1.64
N ALA A 99 3.46 -20.74 2.40
CA ALA A 99 2.11 -21.27 2.43
C ALA A 99 1.43 -21.13 1.07
N ILE A 100 1.51 -19.96 0.43
CA ILE A 100 0.98 -19.72 -0.93
C ILE A 100 1.56 -20.74 -1.91
N ARG A 101 2.87 -20.99 -1.85
CA ARG A 101 3.54 -21.99 -2.71
C ARG A 101 2.90 -23.36 -2.65
N LEU A 102 2.36 -23.78 -1.50
CA LEU A 102 1.66 -25.07 -1.38
C LEU A 102 0.36 -25.11 -2.18
N PHE A 103 -0.27 -23.95 -2.41
CA PHE A 103 -1.53 -23.80 -3.14
C PHE A 103 -1.36 -23.44 -4.62
N LEU A 104 -0.18 -22.94 -5.05
CA LEU A 104 0.10 -22.57 -6.45
C LEU A 104 -0.04 -23.72 -7.46
N PHE A 105 -0.10 -24.97 -7.00
CA PHE A 105 -0.22 -26.16 -7.86
C PHE A 105 -1.67 -26.61 -8.10
N LEU A 106 -2.66 -25.95 -7.49
CA LEU A 106 -4.07 -26.30 -7.70
C LEU A 106 -4.53 -25.85 -9.09
N THR A 107 -5.18 -26.74 -9.82
CA THR A 107 -5.76 -26.45 -11.13
C THR A 107 -6.89 -25.43 -11.00
N ASN A 108 -7.10 -24.63 -12.04
CA ASN A 108 -8.16 -23.61 -12.09
C ASN A 108 -8.07 -22.53 -11.00
N THR A 109 -6.85 -22.24 -10.50
CA THR A 109 -6.58 -21.17 -9.54
C THR A 109 -5.57 -20.16 -10.09
N ALA A 110 -5.74 -18.89 -9.74
CA ALA A 110 -4.80 -17.82 -10.06
C ALA A 110 -4.51 -16.98 -8.82
N PHE A 111 -3.24 -16.70 -8.55
CA PHE A 111 -2.80 -15.88 -7.43
C PHE A 111 -2.25 -14.55 -7.94
N ILE A 112 -2.81 -13.43 -7.47
CA ILE A 112 -2.35 -12.08 -7.78
C ILE A 112 -1.73 -11.51 -6.51
N ILE A 113 -0.44 -11.21 -6.56
CA ILE A 113 0.31 -10.68 -5.42
C ILE A 113 0.70 -9.23 -5.73
N ALA A 114 0.22 -8.30 -4.90
CA ALA A 114 0.62 -6.89 -4.90
C ALA A 114 1.53 -6.63 -3.69
N ALA A 115 2.79 -6.32 -3.96
CA ALA A 115 3.79 -6.02 -2.94
C ALA A 115 4.92 -5.17 -3.55
N ASP A 116 5.63 -4.43 -2.69
CA ASP A 116 6.91 -3.83 -3.04
C ASP A 116 8.00 -4.91 -3.10
N GLU A 117 8.56 -5.10 -4.30
CA GLU A 117 9.58 -6.11 -4.59
C GLU A 117 10.84 -5.92 -3.72
N ASP A 118 11.26 -4.68 -3.50
CA ASP A 118 12.49 -4.37 -2.74
C ASP A 118 12.28 -4.66 -1.25
N MET A 119 11.09 -4.37 -0.73
CA MET A 119 10.71 -4.67 0.67
C MET A 119 10.60 -6.18 0.93
N ILE A 120 10.11 -6.96 -0.04
CA ILE A 120 10.10 -8.42 0.09
C ILE A 120 11.53 -8.97 0.03
N ARG A 121 12.38 -8.46 -0.87
CA ARG A 121 13.80 -8.87 -0.97
C ARG A 121 14.56 -8.60 0.32
N SER A 122 14.35 -7.44 0.95
CA SER A 122 14.97 -7.13 2.25
C SER A 122 14.45 -8.06 3.36
N SER A 123 13.16 -8.37 3.36
CA SER A 123 12.55 -9.33 4.29
C SER A 123 13.15 -10.75 4.14
N VAL A 124 13.40 -11.20 2.91
CA VAL A 124 14.10 -12.48 2.64
C VAL A 124 15.52 -12.45 3.19
N ALA A 125 16.24 -11.34 2.98
CA ALA A 125 17.62 -11.16 3.47
C ALA A 125 17.71 -11.23 5.00
N ASP A 126 16.76 -10.60 5.69
CA ASP A 126 16.71 -10.59 7.16
C ASP A 126 16.35 -11.96 7.75
N TYR A 127 15.43 -12.68 7.10
CA TYR A 127 15.00 -14.01 7.54
C TYR A 127 16.10 -15.07 7.34
N PHE A 128 16.79 -15.04 6.19
CA PHE A 128 17.91 -15.92 5.88
C PHE A 128 19.25 -15.21 6.09
N LYS A 129 19.64 -14.98 7.35
CA LYS A 129 20.93 -14.35 7.70
C LYS A 129 22.10 -15.04 6.98
N GLY A 130 22.75 -14.33 6.07
CA GLY A 130 23.89 -14.84 5.28
C GLY A 130 23.54 -15.42 3.91
N ALA A 131 22.28 -15.34 3.46
CA ALA A 131 21.92 -15.69 2.09
C ALA A 131 22.61 -14.73 1.10
N SER A 132 23.23 -15.29 0.05
CA SER A 132 23.81 -14.47 -1.01
C SER A 132 22.72 -13.69 -1.75
N GLN A 133 23.05 -12.51 -2.30
CA GLN A 133 22.07 -11.69 -3.04
C GLN A 133 21.31 -12.49 -4.10
N ARG A 134 21.98 -13.46 -4.75
CA ARG A 134 21.40 -14.36 -5.75
C ARG A 134 20.24 -15.20 -5.19
N HIS A 135 20.32 -15.68 -3.95
CA HIS A 135 19.23 -16.41 -3.32
C HIS A 135 17.98 -15.53 -3.07
N GLN A 136 18.17 -14.22 -2.86
CA GLN A 136 17.07 -13.28 -2.65
C GLN A 136 16.33 -13.00 -3.96
N ILE A 137 17.06 -12.86 -5.07
CA ILE A 137 16.50 -12.68 -6.41
C ILE A 137 15.73 -13.94 -6.83
N ASP A 138 16.40 -15.10 -6.71
CA ASP A 138 15.84 -16.38 -7.14
C ASP A 138 14.60 -16.81 -6.35
N TYR A 139 14.36 -16.26 -5.15
CA TYR A 139 13.22 -16.64 -4.32
C TYR A 139 11.90 -16.20 -4.93
N LEU A 140 11.80 -14.93 -5.34
CA LEU A 140 10.59 -14.39 -5.97
C LEU A 140 10.41 -14.93 -7.39
N ASP A 141 11.49 -15.07 -8.15
CA ASP A 141 11.44 -15.60 -9.52
C ASP A 141 10.93 -17.05 -9.59
N LYS A 142 11.08 -17.82 -8.50
CA LYS A 142 10.53 -19.19 -8.38
C LYS A 142 9.06 -19.24 -8.01
N LEU A 143 8.53 -18.19 -7.40
CA LEU A 143 7.14 -18.11 -6.94
C LEU A 143 6.24 -17.38 -7.96
N ILE A 144 6.77 -16.32 -8.57
CA ILE A 144 6.03 -15.43 -9.46
C ILE A 144 6.27 -15.86 -10.91
N GLN A 145 5.23 -16.38 -11.56
CA GLN A 145 5.30 -16.80 -12.97
C GLN A 145 5.30 -15.60 -13.93
N VAL A 146 4.52 -14.56 -13.61
CA VAL A 146 4.35 -13.37 -14.45
C VAL A 146 4.54 -12.12 -13.60
N PRO A 147 5.72 -11.49 -13.62
CA PRO A 147 5.95 -10.24 -12.92
C PRO A 147 5.38 -9.07 -13.73
N ILE A 148 4.46 -8.31 -13.12
CA ILE A 148 3.92 -7.07 -13.70
C ILE A 148 4.40 -5.90 -12.84
N ARG A 149 5.30 -5.09 -13.39
CA ARG A 149 5.78 -3.87 -12.72
C ARG A 149 4.91 -2.68 -13.08
N VAL A 150 4.35 -2.02 -12.08
CA VAL A 150 3.57 -0.79 -12.26
C VAL A 150 4.55 0.36 -12.54
N PRO A 151 4.51 1.00 -13.72
CA PRO A 151 5.39 2.11 -14.02
C PRO A 151 5.02 3.34 -13.17
N LYS A 152 6.00 4.22 -12.96
CA LYS A 152 5.77 5.50 -12.30
C LYS A 152 5.01 6.44 -13.24
N ALA A 153 4.18 7.31 -12.68
CA ALA A 153 3.40 8.26 -13.46
C ALA A 153 4.33 9.35 -14.03
N GLY A 154 4.26 9.56 -15.35
CA GLY A 154 4.96 10.66 -16.01
C GLY A 154 4.21 11.99 -15.88
N VAL A 155 4.70 13.00 -16.58
CA VAL A 155 4.12 14.36 -16.55
C VAL A 155 2.66 14.35 -17.01
N ARG A 156 2.33 13.58 -18.05
CA ARG A 156 0.97 13.53 -18.63
C ARG A 156 -0.01 12.86 -17.67
N GLU A 157 0.42 11.78 -17.01
CA GLU A 157 -0.36 11.04 -16.03
C GLU A 157 -0.59 11.87 -14.77
N ILE A 158 0.46 12.50 -14.24
CA ILE A 158 0.35 13.40 -13.08
C ILE A 158 -0.55 14.59 -13.39
N ARG A 159 -0.42 15.21 -14.57
CA ARG A 159 -1.28 16.31 -15.00
C ARG A 159 -2.75 15.89 -15.04
N SER A 160 -3.06 14.76 -15.67
CA SER A 160 -4.43 14.22 -15.74
C SER A 160 -4.97 13.87 -14.35
N TYR A 161 -4.11 13.30 -13.48
CA TYR A 161 -4.45 13.01 -12.11
C TYR A 161 -4.79 14.29 -11.30
N LEU A 162 -4.01 15.36 -11.47
CA LEU A 162 -4.28 16.65 -10.84
C LEU A 162 -5.60 17.25 -11.34
N PHE A 163 -5.90 17.18 -12.64
CA PHE A 163 -7.18 17.65 -13.18
C PHE A 163 -8.36 16.92 -12.52
N MET A 164 -8.27 15.60 -12.36
CA MET A 164 -9.29 14.83 -11.65
C MET A 164 -9.43 15.26 -10.18
N LEU A 165 -8.32 15.45 -9.46
CA LEU A 165 -8.37 15.89 -8.06
C LEU A 165 -9.00 17.28 -7.91
N TYR A 166 -8.65 18.22 -8.79
CA TYR A 166 -9.25 19.55 -8.78
C TYR A 166 -10.72 19.55 -9.19
N ALA A 167 -11.12 18.69 -10.14
CA ALA A 167 -12.52 18.54 -10.52
C ALA A 167 -13.36 17.98 -9.37
N ILE A 168 -12.86 16.95 -8.67
CA ILE A 168 -13.51 16.39 -7.47
C ILE A 168 -13.62 17.48 -6.38
N GLU A 169 -12.55 18.24 -6.16
CA GLU A 169 -12.56 19.34 -5.17
C GLU A 169 -13.57 20.43 -5.54
N HIS A 170 -13.70 20.76 -6.82
CA HIS A 170 -14.67 21.74 -7.31
C HIS A 170 -16.13 21.28 -7.12
N GLY A 171 -16.35 19.99 -6.82
CA GLY A 171 -17.69 19.42 -6.69
C GLY A 171 -18.28 18.94 -8.01
N LEU A 172 -17.45 18.57 -8.99
CA LEU A 172 -17.94 17.89 -10.18
C LEU A 172 -18.45 16.49 -9.82
N GLU A 173 -19.70 16.22 -10.19
CA GLU A 173 -20.36 14.94 -9.94
C GLU A 173 -21.06 14.41 -11.20
N GLY A 174 -21.50 13.15 -11.14
CA GLY A 174 -22.31 12.50 -12.17
C GLY A 174 -21.62 12.35 -13.53
N GLU A 175 -22.32 12.72 -14.59
CA GLU A 175 -21.85 12.54 -15.97
C GLU A 175 -20.62 13.41 -16.27
N LYS A 176 -20.55 14.64 -15.73
CA LYS A 176 -19.45 15.58 -16.00
C LYS A 176 -18.07 15.03 -15.60
N ILE A 177 -17.97 14.48 -14.38
CA ILE A 177 -16.70 13.88 -13.92
C ILE A 177 -16.36 12.61 -14.70
N THR A 178 -17.37 11.86 -15.14
CA THR A 178 -17.20 10.65 -15.94
C THR A 178 -16.68 10.99 -17.33
N MET A 179 -17.26 12.01 -17.97
CA MET A 179 -16.79 12.53 -19.27
C MET A 179 -15.35 13.03 -19.20
N LEU A 180 -14.99 13.79 -18.15
CA LEU A 180 -13.61 14.21 -17.95
C LEU A 180 -12.68 13.00 -17.80
N ARG A 181 -13.04 12.03 -16.95
CA ARG A 181 -12.25 10.81 -16.73
C ARG A 181 -12.01 10.06 -18.04
N GLU A 182 -13.05 9.79 -18.81
CA GLU A 182 -12.96 9.06 -20.08
C GLU A 182 -12.14 9.82 -21.14
N GLY A 183 -12.30 11.14 -21.21
CA GLY A 183 -11.49 11.99 -22.09
C GLY A 183 -10.00 11.95 -21.75
N LEU A 184 -9.67 12.04 -20.45
CA LEU A 184 -8.30 11.93 -19.96
C LEU A 184 -7.71 10.53 -20.19
N GLU A 185 -8.46 9.47 -19.90
CA GLU A 185 -8.03 8.08 -20.12
C GLU A 185 -7.74 7.80 -21.59
N LYS A 186 -8.62 8.24 -22.49
CA LYS A 186 -8.42 8.08 -23.93
C LYS A 186 -7.18 8.84 -24.40
N ALA A 187 -6.95 10.06 -23.91
CA ALA A 187 -5.76 10.83 -24.23
C ALA A 187 -4.47 10.16 -23.72
N LEU A 188 -4.50 9.55 -22.53
CA LEU A 188 -3.37 8.82 -21.98
C LEU A 188 -3.07 7.54 -22.76
N GLN A 189 -4.09 6.79 -23.17
CA GLN A 189 -3.93 5.57 -23.99
C GLN A 189 -3.31 5.88 -25.37
N GLN A 190 -3.60 7.05 -25.94
CA GLN A 190 -3.05 7.49 -27.23
C GLN A 190 -1.80 8.38 -27.10
N SER A 191 -1.22 8.48 -25.90
CA SER A 191 -0.10 9.39 -25.61
C SER A 191 1.17 9.17 -26.44
N TRP A 192 1.33 7.97 -27.01
CA TRP A 192 2.45 7.64 -27.91
C TRP A 192 2.31 8.25 -29.31
N LYS A 193 1.10 8.67 -29.69
CA LYS A 193 0.78 9.18 -31.03
C LYS A 193 0.31 10.64 -30.99
N ASP A 194 -0.54 10.97 -30.03
CA ASP A 194 -1.24 12.25 -29.99
C ASP A 194 -0.62 13.20 -28.95
N GLU A 195 -0.85 14.49 -29.15
CA GLU A 195 -0.50 15.52 -28.19
C GLU A 195 -1.35 15.41 -26.90
N PRO A 196 -0.83 15.88 -25.76
CA PRO A 196 -1.62 15.94 -24.53
C PRO A 196 -2.90 16.75 -24.74
N ILE A 197 -4.01 16.28 -24.18
CA ILE A 197 -5.28 17.03 -24.17
C ILE A 197 -5.06 18.46 -23.66
N SER A 198 -5.53 19.44 -24.42
CA SER A 198 -5.36 20.83 -24.03
C SER A 198 -6.18 21.15 -22.78
N ARG A 199 -5.76 22.15 -22.00
CA ARG A 199 -6.51 22.63 -20.84
C ARG A 199 -7.94 23.04 -21.22
N GLN A 200 -8.10 23.67 -22.38
CA GLN A 200 -9.40 24.13 -22.89
C GLN A 200 -10.32 22.95 -23.24
N GLU A 201 -9.80 21.90 -23.87
CA GLU A 201 -10.60 20.70 -24.15
C GLU A 201 -11.02 19.99 -22.87
N ALA A 202 -10.10 19.84 -21.92
CA ALA A 202 -10.41 19.24 -20.61
C ALA A 202 -11.48 20.04 -19.87
N LEU A 203 -11.42 21.37 -19.91
CA LEU A 203 -12.41 22.24 -19.29
C LEU A 203 -13.77 22.20 -20.02
N LYS A 204 -13.79 22.11 -21.34
CA LYS A 204 -15.04 21.92 -22.10
C LYS A 204 -15.76 20.64 -21.69
N MET A 205 -15.04 19.57 -21.35
CA MET A 205 -15.63 18.32 -20.86
C MET A 205 -16.30 18.46 -19.49
N THR A 206 -15.92 19.46 -18.68
CA THR A 206 -16.54 19.73 -17.38
C THR A 206 -17.78 20.62 -17.50
N GLY A 207 -17.96 21.30 -18.63
CA GLY A 207 -19.03 22.28 -18.85
C GLY A 207 -18.87 23.56 -18.02
N GLU A 208 -17.67 23.82 -17.50
CA GLU A 208 -17.34 25.03 -16.74
C GLU A 208 -16.83 26.14 -17.67
N ALA A 209 -16.98 27.40 -17.26
CA ALA A 209 -16.50 28.55 -18.01
C ALA A 209 -14.96 28.70 -17.94
N ASP A 210 -14.37 29.36 -18.93
CA ASP A 210 -12.91 29.58 -19.06
C ASP A 210 -12.31 30.43 -17.93
N ASP A 211 -13.13 31.23 -17.23
CA ASP A 211 -12.77 32.07 -16.09
C ASP A 211 -13.11 31.44 -14.73
N SER A 212 -13.60 30.19 -14.71
CA SER A 212 -13.96 29.49 -13.48
C SER A 212 -12.76 29.23 -12.56
N ASN A 213 -13.04 29.02 -11.27
CA ASN A 213 -12.03 28.56 -10.31
C ASN A 213 -11.36 27.24 -10.73
N LEU A 214 -12.09 26.39 -11.47
CA LEU A 214 -11.56 25.15 -12.01
C LEU A 214 -10.54 25.40 -13.13
N ALA A 215 -10.79 26.38 -14.01
CA ALA A 215 -9.84 26.78 -15.05
C ALA A 215 -8.50 27.28 -14.47
N LEU A 216 -8.57 28.05 -13.38
CA LEU A 216 -7.39 28.47 -12.61
C LEU A 216 -6.67 27.29 -11.95
N ALA A 217 -7.41 26.32 -11.42
CA ALA A 217 -6.85 25.11 -10.83
C ALA A 217 -6.15 24.22 -11.89
N PHE A 218 -6.73 24.07 -13.08
CA PHE A 218 -6.10 23.36 -14.19
C PHE A 218 -4.83 24.08 -14.68
N ALA A 219 -4.84 25.41 -14.74
CA ALA A 219 -3.64 26.19 -15.05
C ALA A 219 -2.53 25.99 -14.00
N ARG A 220 -2.89 25.83 -12.71
CA ARG A 220 -1.93 25.45 -11.67
C ARG A 220 -1.41 24.03 -11.89
N ALA A 221 -2.28 23.07 -12.21
CA ALA A 221 -1.88 21.69 -12.51
C ALA A 221 -0.85 21.63 -13.65
N ASP A 222 -1.04 22.39 -14.73
CA ASP A 222 -0.10 22.46 -15.86
C ASP A 222 1.30 22.89 -15.41
N ARG A 223 1.40 23.86 -14.50
CA ARG A 223 2.68 24.36 -13.98
C ARG A 223 3.38 23.40 -13.03
N ILE A 224 2.63 22.77 -12.13
CA ILE A 224 3.23 21.91 -11.09
C ILE A 224 3.48 20.47 -11.55
N ALA A 225 2.73 19.97 -12.54
CA ALA A 225 2.84 18.57 -12.99
C ALA A 225 4.27 18.16 -13.40
N PRO A 226 5.04 18.96 -14.18
CA PRO A 226 6.42 18.61 -14.53
C PRO A 226 7.32 18.44 -13.31
N ILE A 227 7.16 19.31 -12.31
CA ILE A 227 7.98 19.27 -11.08
C ILE A 227 7.61 18.07 -10.22
N LEU A 228 6.32 17.78 -10.08
CA LEU A 228 5.85 16.63 -9.30
C LEU A 228 6.24 15.28 -9.94
N ALA A 229 6.26 15.22 -11.27
CA ALA A 229 6.66 14.01 -12.00
C ALA A 229 8.19 13.80 -12.00
N ASN A 230 8.96 14.87 -12.26
CA ASN A 230 10.41 14.77 -12.47
C ASN A 230 11.24 14.93 -11.18
N SER A 231 10.67 15.49 -10.10
CA SER A 231 11.38 15.62 -8.83
C SER A 231 11.78 14.24 -8.29
N PRO A 232 13.06 14.00 -7.96
CA PRO A 232 13.52 12.70 -7.47
C PRO A 232 12.83 12.24 -6.17
N ILE A 233 12.33 13.19 -5.36
CA ILE A 233 11.67 12.91 -4.07
C ILE A 233 10.21 12.54 -4.24
N ILE A 234 9.52 13.11 -5.23
CA ILE A 234 8.09 12.86 -5.48
C ILE A 234 7.93 11.76 -6.52
N HIS A 235 8.73 11.84 -7.58
CA HIS A 235 8.91 10.83 -8.64
C HIS A 235 7.58 10.31 -9.21
N GLY A 236 6.63 11.23 -9.40
CA GLY A 236 5.30 10.89 -9.91
C GLY A 236 4.49 9.95 -9.02
N ASN A 237 4.77 9.87 -7.72
CA ASN A 237 4.01 9.01 -6.81
C ASN A 237 2.63 9.64 -6.50
N PRO A 238 1.50 9.04 -6.93
CA PRO A 238 0.17 9.66 -6.77
C PRO A 238 -0.21 9.89 -5.31
N ARG A 239 0.23 9.00 -4.40
CA ARG A 239 -0.02 9.13 -2.96
C ARG A 239 0.71 10.34 -2.39
N ILE A 240 1.95 10.58 -2.80
CA ILE A 240 2.73 11.74 -2.37
C ILE A 240 2.10 13.01 -2.93
N VAL A 241 1.71 13.02 -4.21
CA VAL A 241 1.04 14.16 -4.86
C VAL A 241 -0.26 14.52 -4.13
N LYS A 242 -1.14 13.56 -3.85
CA LYS A 242 -2.39 13.80 -3.11
C LYS A 242 -2.13 14.34 -1.70
N ARG A 243 -1.14 13.78 -0.99
CA ARG A 243 -0.75 14.28 0.34
C ARG A 243 -0.26 15.73 0.29
N LEU A 244 0.55 16.07 -0.72
CA LEU A 244 1.05 17.42 -0.93
C LEU A 244 -0.10 18.40 -1.14
N LEU A 245 -1.05 18.07 -2.01
CA LEU A 245 -2.23 18.91 -2.23
C LEU A 245 -3.07 19.08 -0.96
N ASN A 246 -3.27 18.01 -0.19
CA ASN A 246 -3.98 18.12 1.09
C ASN A 246 -3.29 19.08 2.05
N VAL A 247 -1.95 19.08 2.11
CA VAL A 247 -1.17 20.04 2.92
C VAL A 247 -1.39 21.47 2.43
N VAL A 248 -1.32 21.69 1.11
CA VAL A 248 -1.59 23.01 0.50
C VAL A 248 -2.99 23.51 0.87
N LYS A 249 -4.00 22.65 0.77
CA LYS A 249 -5.39 23.01 1.10
C LYS A 249 -5.58 23.31 2.57
N MET A 250 -5.04 22.48 3.45
CA MET A 250 -5.07 22.74 4.89
C MET A 250 -4.43 24.10 5.22
N ARG A 251 -3.26 24.39 4.65
CA ARG A 251 -2.57 25.68 4.87
C ARG A 251 -3.34 26.85 4.28
N SER A 252 -3.91 26.72 3.09
CA SER A 252 -4.75 27.77 2.48
C SER A 252 -5.98 28.08 3.33
N GLN A 253 -6.65 27.06 3.87
CA GLN A 253 -7.78 27.27 4.77
C GLN A 253 -7.37 27.94 6.09
N ILE A 254 -6.22 27.57 6.65
CA ILE A 254 -5.68 28.23 7.86
C ILE A 254 -5.35 29.70 7.57
N ALA A 255 -4.68 30.00 6.46
CA ALA A 255 -4.35 31.36 6.05
C ALA A 255 -5.61 32.23 5.88
N LYS A 256 -6.63 31.71 5.18
CA LYS A 256 -7.92 32.38 5.01
C LYS A 256 -8.59 32.67 6.36
N ARG A 257 -8.64 31.70 7.28
CA ARG A 257 -9.23 31.88 8.62
C ARG A 257 -8.48 32.89 9.47
N ARG A 258 -7.18 33.05 9.27
CA ARG A 258 -6.34 34.04 9.95
C ARG A 258 -6.29 35.38 9.24
N ALA A 259 -7.04 35.56 8.16
CA ALA A 259 -7.02 36.75 7.30
C ALA A 259 -5.59 37.10 6.79
N MET A 260 -4.74 36.08 6.60
CA MET A 260 -3.41 36.27 6.03
C MET A 260 -3.53 36.50 4.52
N PRO A 261 -2.82 37.48 3.93
CA PRO A 261 -2.89 37.80 2.50
C PRO A 261 -2.03 36.82 1.68
N LEU A 262 -2.27 35.52 1.84
CA LEU A 262 -1.54 34.46 1.13
C LEU A 262 -2.46 33.79 0.12
N ASP A 263 -2.03 33.78 -1.14
CA ASP A 263 -2.72 33.02 -2.18
C ASP A 263 -2.33 31.52 -2.12
N GLU A 264 -3.13 30.68 -2.78
CA GLU A 264 -2.84 29.23 -2.84
C GLU A 264 -1.59 28.91 -3.67
N ALA A 265 -1.22 29.78 -4.61
CA ALA A 265 -0.07 29.57 -5.49
C ALA A 265 1.25 29.67 -4.72
N ILE A 266 1.41 30.70 -3.89
CA ILE A 266 2.54 30.91 -2.98
C ILE A 266 2.63 29.74 -1.99
N ILE A 267 1.50 29.33 -1.39
CA ILE A 267 1.48 28.17 -0.48
C ILE A 267 1.93 26.90 -1.21
N THR A 268 1.48 26.70 -2.45
CA THR A 268 1.89 25.55 -3.26
C THR A 268 3.39 25.58 -3.55
N LYS A 269 3.92 26.75 -3.95
CA LYS A 269 5.35 26.95 -4.21
C LYS A 269 6.19 26.63 -2.97
N LEU A 270 5.78 27.11 -1.80
CA LEU A 270 6.46 26.83 -0.52
C LEU A 270 6.38 25.36 -0.10
N VAL A 271 5.21 24.73 -0.20
CA VAL A 271 5.06 23.32 0.19
C VAL A 271 5.87 22.39 -0.72
N ILE A 272 5.92 22.68 -2.02
CA ILE A 272 6.77 21.93 -2.97
C ILE A 272 8.25 22.12 -2.61
N PHE A 273 8.67 23.35 -2.30
CA PHE A 273 10.04 23.63 -1.83
C PHE A 273 10.40 22.82 -0.58
N GLU A 274 9.59 22.93 0.47
CA GLU A 274 9.81 22.23 1.75
C GLU A 274 9.98 20.72 1.56
N ARG A 275 9.16 20.15 0.67
CA ARG A 275 9.18 18.71 0.40
C ARG A 275 10.43 18.29 -0.36
N CYS A 276 10.87 19.08 -1.33
CA CYS A 276 11.93 18.72 -2.26
C CYS A 276 13.33 19.15 -1.82
N VAL A 277 13.45 20.16 -0.96
CA VAL A 277 14.74 20.62 -0.43
C VAL A 277 15.05 19.96 0.93
N GLY A 278 14.01 19.51 1.65
CA GLY A 278 14.17 18.89 2.95
C GLY A 278 14.32 19.91 4.08
N VAL A 279 14.49 19.41 5.31
CA VAL A 279 14.39 20.22 6.53
C VAL A 279 15.48 21.30 6.59
N ASP A 280 16.73 20.92 6.36
CA ASP A 280 17.88 21.82 6.54
C ASP A 280 17.85 22.98 5.53
N GLY A 281 17.70 22.68 4.23
CA GLY A 281 17.64 23.75 3.23
C GLY A 281 16.36 24.59 3.29
N THR A 282 15.28 24.08 3.91
CA THR A 282 14.10 24.88 4.26
C THR A 282 14.37 25.85 5.40
N ALA A 283 15.04 25.37 6.46
CA ALA A 283 15.41 26.21 7.59
C ALA A 283 16.31 27.36 7.14
N ASP A 284 17.25 27.10 6.23
CA ASP A 284 18.11 28.14 5.65
C ASP A 284 17.31 29.20 4.89
N LEU A 285 16.30 28.80 4.09
CA LEU A 285 15.42 29.75 3.40
C LEU A 285 14.73 30.68 4.41
N TYR A 286 14.14 30.10 5.45
CA TYR A 286 13.38 30.88 6.44
C TYR A 286 14.29 31.79 7.27
N HIS A 287 15.49 31.32 7.60
CA HIS A 287 16.49 32.15 8.27
C HIS A 287 16.89 33.37 7.42
N LEU A 288 17.04 33.20 6.10
CA LEU A 288 17.27 34.34 5.19
C LEU A 288 16.07 35.28 5.13
N VAL A 289 14.85 34.75 5.08
CA VAL A 289 13.61 35.56 5.10
C VAL A 289 13.55 36.42 6.37
N ASP A 290 13.92 35.85 7.52
CA ASP A 290 13.93 36.58 8.79
C ASP A 290 15.02 37.67 8.85
N ILE A 291 16.24 37.37 8.40
CA ILE A 291 17.35 38.33 8.37
C ILE A 291 17.06 39.49 7.41
N GLU A 292 16.51 39.19 6.24
CA GLU A 292 16.31 40.15 5.15
C GLU A 292 14.92 40.79 5.15
N GLN A 293 14.19 40.68 6.27
CA GLN A 293 12.86 41.26 6.49
C GLN A 293 11.85 40.96 5.36
N GLY A 294 11.81 39.72 4.92
CA GLY A 294 10.73 39.19 4.08
C GLY A 294 11.08 38.93 2.61
N VAL A 295 12.10 39.59 2.05
CA VAL A 295 12.48 39.39 0.63
C VAL A 295 13.98 39.11 0.51
N PRO A 296 14.39 37.82 0.64
CA PRO A 296 15.78 37.43 0.44
C PRO A 296 16.32 37.82 -0.93
N GLN A 297 17.51 38.41 -0.98
CA GLN A 297 18.22 38.79 -2.20
C GLN A 297 18.44 37.58 -3.12
N ILE A 298 18.64 36.39 -2.54
CA ILE A 298 18.80 35.15 -3.30
C ILE A 298 17.57 34.80 -4.14
N LEU A 299 16.34 35.09 -3.65
CA LEU A 299 15.12 34.87 -4.41
C LEU A 299 15.01 35.86 -5.57
N LYS A 300 15.39 37.12 -5.34
CA LYS A 300 15.42 38.14 -6.39
C LYS A 300 16.41 37.79 -7.49
N GLN A 301 17.61 37.34 -7.12
CA GLN A 301 18.62 36.89 -8.09
C GLN A 301 18.17 35.65 -8.87
N LEU A 302 17.43 34.73 -8.23
CA LEU A 302 16.85 33.56 -8.92
C LEU A 302 15.80 33.99 -9.94
N ASP A 303 14.93 34.94 -9.60
CA ASP A 303 13.91 35.46 -10.51
C ASP A 303 14.55 36.22 -11.69
N ASP A 304 15.51 37.11 -11.40
CA ASP A 304 16.20 37.94 -12.40
C ASP A 304 17.01 37.09 -13.40
N ASN A 305 17.59 35.97 -12.96
CA ASN A 305 18.40 35.08 -13.79
C ASN A 305 17.62 33.88 -14.36
N GLY A 306 16.28 33.89 -14.31
CA GLY A 306 15.44 32.83 -14.87
C GLY A 306 15.68 31.46 -14.23
N GLY A 307 15.90 31.42 -12.93
CA GLY A 307 16.15 30.21 -12.15
C GLY A 307 17.59 29.71 -12.16
N GLN A 308 18.56 30.48 -12.66
CA GLN A 308 19.97 30.13 -12.49
C GLN A 308 20.42 30.44 -11.06
N ILE A 309 20.94 29.41 -10.38
CA ILE A 309 21.37 29.53 -8.99
C ILE A 309 22.63 30.40 -8.91
N PRO A 310 22.60 31.49 -8.12
CA PRO A 310 23.75 32.36 -7.91
C PRO A 310 24.97 31.64 -7.33
N THR A 311 26.17 32.14 -7.59
CA THR A 311 27.43 31.55 -7.07
C THR A 311 27.59 31.66 -5.55
N ASP A 312 26.87 32.60 -4.93
CA ASP A 312 26.77 32.84 -3.48
C ASP A 312 25.62 32.07 -2.81
N ALA A 313 24.99 31.12 -3.53
CA ALA A 313 23.88 30.34 -2.99
C ALA A 313 24.28 29.46 -1.80
N LEU A 314 23.29 29.17 -0.95
CA LEU A 314 23.41 28.30 0.21
C LEU A 314 23.95 26.92 -0.18
N LYS A 315 24.90 26.41 0.60
CA LYS A 315 25.49 25.07 0.36
C LYS A 315 24.42 23.99 0.32
N THR A 316 23.48 24.02 1.26
CA THR A 316 22.33 23.10 1.35
C THR A 316 21.47 23.03 0.09
N TRP A 317 21.49 24.08 -0.74
CA TRP A 317 20.76 24.14 -2.02
C TRP A 317 21.59 23.63 -3.19
N THR A 318 22.93 23.64 -3.07
CA THR A 318 23.89 23.28 -4.12
C THR A 318 24.58 21.93 -3.90
N ASP A 319 24.55 21.38 -2.69
CA ASP A 319 25.29 20.18 -2.29
C ASP A 319 24.85 18.93 -3.06
N SER A 320 23.58 18.89 -3.47
CA SER A 320 23.03 17.80 -4.27
C SER A 320 22.68 18.29 -5.68
N PRO A 321 23.17 17.62 -6.74
CA PRO A 321 22.78 17.95 -8.12
C PRO A 321 21.27 17.90 -8.35
N THR A 322 20.57 17.03 -7.61
CA THR A 322 19.11 16.90 -7.67
C THR A 322 18.39 18.11 -7.07
N THR A 323 18.81 18.55 -5.89
CA THR A 323 18.29 19.76 -5.24
C THR A 323 18.57 21.00 -6.09
N LYS A 324 19.77 21.10 -6.66
CA LYS A 324 20.17 22.19 -7.56
C LYS A 324 19.26 22.28 -8.79
N SER A 325 19.03 21.15 -9.46
CA SER A 325 18.12 21.08 -10.63
C SER A 325 16.68 21.43 -10.25
N PHE A 326 16.21 20.92 -9.10
CA PHE A 326 14.89 21.22 -8.59
C PHE A 326 14.70 22.71 -8.31
N ILE A 327 15.64 23.37 -7.62
CA ILE A 327 15.53 24.80 -7.27
C ILE A 327 15.44 25.67 -8.52
N SER A 328 16.17 25.32 -9.58
CA SER A 328 16.10 26.03 -10.86
C SER A 328 14.70 25.96 -11.49
N GLN A 329 14.09 24.77 -11.49
CA GLN A 329 12.72 24.59 -11.99
C GLN A 329 11.67 25.23 -11.07
N TRP A 330 11.90 25.16 -9.75
CA TRP A 330 11.01 25.73 -8.75
C TRP A 330 10.97 27.25 -8.79
N ALA A 331 12.10 27.92 -9.05
CA ALA A 331 12.15 29.37 -9.20
C ALA A 331 11.18 29.86 -10.30
N GLN A 332 11.07 29.08 -11.39
CA GLN A 332 10.24 29.39 -12.56
C GLN A 332 8.73 29.11 -12.40
N LEU A 333 8.26 28.62 -11.23
CA LEU A 333 6.83 28.33 -10.94
C LEU A 333 5.94 29.57 -10.78
#